data_AF-A0A8I2J4G9-F1
#
_entry.id   AF-A0A8I2J4G9-F1
#
_cell.length_a   1.000
_cell.length_b   1.000
_cell.length_c   1.000
_cell.angle_alpha   90.00
_cell.angle_beta   90.00
_cell.angle_gamma   90.00
#
_symmetry.space_group_name_H-M   'P 1'
#
loop_
_entity.id
_entity.type
_entity.pdbx_description
1 polymer ?
#
loop_
_entity_poly.entity_id
_entity_poly.type
_entity_poly.pdbx_seq_one_letter_code
_entity_poly.pdbx_strand_id
1 'polypeptide(L)'
;MDTEALDAFPTFRLRSDGAGAHDVLAGDGRRVGQVLPAGGGHFARVGADRGPRRESLQAAGGDAAMLHVAGHGLPDEPAAAYSGVPEARVAVSLVPLQRQEVVDTTARAFTFYALRQPHVAAILSGLEIVGAERDAVHSRTGCRRVARLLRLVQEPAQALLDESRGDTREWLALPLARLLTFCLQARVRLEATAEQPTADLLGRYTSRHGADADLDTLHRIWRDFQSVCSVPSELSAIDAAMASLPGGNYAQSSTSCRSTAARLAQVRAAADGIAATGADGARGVLVRELSALAAETGERLEATARVLDDTGRLGTVRIINDALARARLGALTAAGEQSVRVDRTELGPVRRTSGGMWTGPGLAEPFNSCEGAAAALILAHLALAAAERRRRRG
;
A
#
# COMPACT_ATOMS: atom_id res chain seq x y z
N MET A 1 -17.21 -21.26 -29.23
CA MET A 1 -15.90 -21.67 -28.69
C MET A 1 -15.80 -21.09 -27.31
N ASP A 2 -15.65 -21.95 -26.32
CA ASP A 2 -15.69 -21.52 -24.92
C ASP A 2 -14.38 -20.82 -24.55
N THR A 3 -14.51 -19.74 -23.78
CA THR A 3 -13.39 -18.98 -23.24
C THR A 3 -13.47 -19.02 -21.73
N GLU A 4 -12.36 -19.27 -21.07
CA GLU A 4 -12.27 -19.40 -19.61
C GLU A 4 -11.32 -18.34 -19.05
N ALA A 5 -11.66 -17.69 -17.94
CA ALA A 5 -10.74 -16.75 -17.29
C ALA A 5 -9.55 -17.49 -16.67
N LEU A 6 -8.38 -16.85 -16.67
CA LEU A 6 -7.23 -17.38 -15.93
C LEU A 6 -7.39 -17.17 -14.43
N ASP A 7 -7.17 -18.20 -13.63
CA ASP A 7 -7.32 -18.12 -12.16
C ASP A 7 -6.43 -17.04 -11.53
N ALA A 8 -5.15 -17.00 -11.93
CA ALA A 8 -4.18 -16.06 -11.41
C ALA A 8 -4.26 -14.66 -12.06
N PHE A 9 -4.91 -14.57 -13.23
CA PHE A 9 -5.01 -13.35 -14.02
C PHE A 9 -6.40 -13.22 -14.66
N PRO A 10 -7.46 -12.90 -13.89
CA PRO A 10 -8.84 -12.99 -14.39
C PRO A 10 -9.17 -12.07 -15.58
N THR A 11 -8.35 -11.05 -15.83
CA THR A 11 -8.45 -10.17 -17.01
C THR A 11 -8.00 -10.84 -18.31
N PHE A 12 -7.30 -11.97 -18.23
CA PHE A 12 -6.86 -12.79 -19.35
C PHE A 12 -7.72 -14.04 -19.46
N ARG A 13 -7.88 -14.54 -20.69
CA ARG A 13 -8.73 -15.70 -20.99
C ARG A 13 -8.01 -16.74 -21.82
N LEU A 14 -8.26 -18.01 -21.54
CA LEU A 14 -7.88 -19.13 -22.39
C LEU A 14 -8.98 -19.41 -23.41
N ARG A 15 -8.58 -19.62 -24.66
CA ARG A 15 -9.45 -20.06 -25.75
C ARG A 15 -8.80 -21.23 -26.46
N SER A 16 -9.47 -22.37 -26.54
CA SER A 16 -8.98 -23.50 -27.34
C SER A 16 -8.84 -23.12 -28.81
N ASP A 17 -7.74 -23.49 -29.44
CA ASP A 17 -7.52 -23.31 -30.88
C ASP A 17 -7.92 -24.53 -31.73
N GLY A 18 -8.46 -25.58 -31.07
CA GLY A 18 -8.91 -26.81 -31.72
C GLY A 18 -7.82 -27.84 -32.04
N ALA A 19 -6.53 -27.49 -31.91
CA ALA A 19 -5.40 -28.39 -32.16
C ALA A 19 -4.70 -28.87 -30.88
N GLY A 20 -5.36 -28.72 -29.72
CA GLY A 20 -4.80 -29.03 -28.40
C GLY A 20 -3.94 -27.90 -27.81
N ALA A 21 -3.70 -26.83 -28.57
CA ALA A 21 -3.14 -25.59 -28.07
C ALA A 21 -4.26 -24.62 -27.67
N HIS A 22 -3.89 -23.60 -26.90
CA HIS A 22 -4.83 -22.59 -26.42
C HIS A 22 -4.23 -21.21 -26.67
N ASP A 23 -5.04 -20.31 -27.23
CA ASP A 23 -4.72 -18.90 -27.26
C ASP A 23 -4.93 -18.31 -25.87
N VAL A 24 -4.00 -17.44 -25.45
CA VAL A 24 -4.19 -16.57 -24.30
C VAL A 24 -4.63 -15.21 -24.85
N LEU A 25 -5.79 -14.75 -24.43
CA LEU A 25 -6.41 -13.51 -24.86
C LEU A 25 -6.37 -12.47 -23.73
N ALA A 26 -6.12 -11.21 -24.06
CA ALA A 26 -6.33 -10.10 -23.14
C ALA A 26 -7.83 -9.77 -23.01
N GLY A 27 -8.18 -8.84 -22.12
CA GLY A 27 -9.56 -8.43 -21.86
C GLY A 27 -10.29 -7.84 -23.08
N ASP A 28 -9.53 -7.26 -24.02
CA ASP A 28 -10.00 -6.75 -25.31
C ASP A 28 -10.23 -7.86 -26.36
N GLY A 29 -9.95 -9.12 -26.02
CA GLY A 29 -10.05 -10.28 -26.91
C GLY A 29 -8.86 -10.47 -27.86
N ARG A 30 -7.83 -9.60 -27.81
CA ARG A 30 -6.61 -9.74 -28.61
C ARG A 30 -5.79 -10.91 -28.10
N ARG A 31 -5.26 -11.71 -29.03
CA ARG A 31 -4.31 -12.78 -28.71
C ARG A 31 -2.98 -12.18 -28.25
N VAL A 32 -2.55 -12.57 -27.06
CA VAL A 32 -1.32 -12.07 -26.41
C VAL A 32 -0.27 -13.16 -26.18
N GLY A 33 -0.68 -14.43 -26.29
CA GLY A 33 0.21 -15.58 -26.11
C GLY A 33 -0.45 -16.88 -26.52
N GLN A 34 0.27 -17.97 -26.30
CA GLN A 34 -0.21 -19.33 -26.51
C GLN A 34 0.20 -20.25 -25.36
N VAL A 35 -0.63 -21.23 -25.07
CA VAL A 35 -0.29 -22.41 -24.29
C VAL A 35 -0.19 -23.58 -25.25
N LEU A 36 1.00 -24.16 -25.36
CA LEU A 36 1.30 -25.23 -26.30
C LEU A 36 1.41 -26.57 -25.55
N PRO A 37 0.91 -27.67 -26.12
CA PRO A 37 1.13 -28.99 -25.56
C PRO A 37 2.62 -29.38 -25.70
N ALA A 38 3.16 -30.01 -24.66
CA ALA A 38 4.46 -30.68 -24.66
C ALA A 38 4.30 -32.06 -24.03
N GLY A 39 5.20 -33.00 -24.31
CA GLY A 39 5.12 -34.36 -23.76
C GLY A 39 4.90 -34.34 -22.23
N GLY A 40 3.70 -34.76 -21.80
CA GLY A 40 3.29 -34.79 -20.39
C GLY A 40 2.95 -33.43 -19.74
N GLY A 41 2.57 -32.41 -20.51
CA GLY A 41 2.09 -31.14 -19.94
C GLY A 41 1.93 -30.02 -20.97
N HIS A 42 2.07 -28.78 -20.51
CA HIS A 42 1.86 -27.56 -21.29
C HIS A 42 2.97 -26.55 -21.00
N PHE A 43 3.26 -25.64 -21.94
CA PHE A 43 4.15 -24.51 -21.67
C PHE A 43 3.61 -23.23 -22.31
N ALA A 44 3.92 -22.11 -21.68
CA ALA A 44 3.61 -20.79 -22.20
C ALA A 44 4.53 -20.41 -23.34
N ARG A 45 4.01 -19.69 -24.33
CA ARG A 45 4.81 -19.01 -25.36
C ARG A 45 4.25 -17.61 -25.63
N VAL A 46 5.13 -16.61 -25.56
CA VAL A 46 4.83 -15.21 -25.94
C VAL A 46 5.96 -14.73 -26.84
N GLY A 47 5.70 -14.62 -28.14
CA GLY A 47 6.74 -14.33 -29.13
C GLY A 47 7.85 -15.38 -29.13
N ALA A 48 9.07 -14.94 -28.81
CA ALA A 48 10.25 -15.79 -28.65
C ALA A 48 10.37 -16.41 -27.25
N ASP A 49 9.71 -15.83 -26.25
CA ASP A 49 9.83 -16.26 -24.86
C ASP A 49 8.96 -17.49 -24.57
N ARG A 50 9.48 -18.36 -23.71
CA ARG A 50 8.83 -19.61 -23.30
C ARG A 50 8.86 -19.76 -21.80
N GLY A 51 7.75 -20.23 -21.24
CA GLY A 51 7.67 -20.67 -19.85
C GLY A 51 8.16 -22.11 -19.67
N PRO A 52 8.38 -22.55 -18.42
CA PRO A 52 8.65 -23.94 -18.10
C PRO A 52 7.42 -24.81 -18.38
N ARG A 53 7.63 -26.11 -18.41
CA ARG A 53 6.54 -27.07 -18.50
C ARG A 53 5.71 -27.07 -17.21
N ARG A 54 4.39 -26.96 -17.34
CA ARG A 54 3.38 -27.08 -16.28
C ARG A 54 2.47 -28.26 -16.58
N GLU A 55 1.94 -28.88 -15.53
CA GLU A 55 0.92 -29.93 -15.68
C GLU A 55 -0.45 -29.33 -16.04
N SER A 56 -0.73 -28.12 -15.55
CA SER A 56 -2.02 -27.44 -15.73
C SER A 56 -1.98 -26.41 -16.86
N LEU A 57 -3.03 -26.42 -17.69
CA LEU A 57 -3.30 -25.38 -18.70
C LEU A 57 -3.43 -23.99 -18.07
N GLN A 58 -4.12 -23.88 -16.92
CA GLN A 58 -4.30 -22.63 -16.17
C GLN A 58 -2.95 -22.06 -15.71
N ALA A 59 -2.07 -22.91 -15.18
CA ALA A 59 -0.74 -22.49 -14.75
C ALA A 59 0.15 -22.04 -15.92
N ALA A 60 0.15 -22.76 -17.03
CA ALA A 60 0.86 -22.34 -18.24
C ALA A 60 0.26 -21.06 -18.86
N GLY A 61 -1.06 -20.89 -18.78
CA GLY A 61 -1.72 -19.65 -19.17
C GLY A 61 -1.29 -18.46 -18.29
N GLY A 62 -1.15 -18.67 -16.98
CA GLY A 62 -0.62 -17.68 -16.05
C GLY A 62 0.81 -17.26 -16.38
N ASP A 63 1.69 -18.21 -16.72
CA ASP A 63 3.05 -17.91 -17.18
C ASP A 63 3.04 -17.05 -18.48
N ALA A 64 2.13 -17.34 -19.41
CA ALA A 64 1.97 -16.54 -20.63
C ALA A 64 1.46 -15.12 -20.33
N ALA A 65 0.54 -14.95 -19.39
CA ALA A 65 0.09 -13.64 -18.95
C ALA A 65 1.24 -12.83 -18.33
N MET A 66 2.07 -13.43 -17.49
CA MET A 66 3.26 -12.77 -16.91
C MET A 66 4.25 -12.34 -17.99
N LEU A 67 4.58 -13.22 -18.93
CA LEU A 67 5.47 -12.90 -20.06
C LEU A 67 4.91 -11.75 -20.91
N HIS A 68 3.59 -11.74 -21.15
CA HIS A 68 2.95 -10.63 -21.86
C HIS A 68 3.06 -9.33 -21.07
N VAL A 69 2.71 -9.34 -19.77
CA VAL A 69 2.74 -8.16 -18.90
C VAL A 69 4.15 -7.58 -18.80
N ALA A 70 5.17 -8.42 -18.72
CA ALA A 70 6.56 -7.98 -18.70
C ALA A 70 6.97 -7.27 -20.01
N GLY A 71 6.53 -7.77 -21.16
CA GLY A 71 6.87 -7.17 -22.45
C GLY A 71 6.03 -5.97 -22.87
N HIS A 72 4.78 -5.87 -22.38
CA HIS A 72 3.79 -4.93 -22.93
C HIS A 72 3.05 -4.11 -21.85
N GLY A 73 3.33 -4.36 -20.57
CA GLY A 73 2.63 -3.73 -19.46
C GLY A 73 1.31 -4.42 -19.10
N LEU A 74 0.62 -3.86 -18.09
CA LEU A 74 -0.71 -4.32 -17.69
C LEU A 74 -1.74 -3.92 -18.76
N PRO A 75 -2.87 -4.65 -18.87
CA PRO A 75 -3.99 -4.22 -19.70
C PRO A 75 -4.43 -2.79 -19.32
N ASP A 76 -4.96 -2.03 -20.30
CA ASP A 76 -5.35 -0.61 -20.18
C ASP A 76 -6.55 -0.32 -19.24
N GLU A 77 -6.83 -1.20 -18.28
CA GLU A 77 -7.84 -0.98 -17.26
C GLU A 77 -7.28 -0.08 -16.15
N PRO A 78 -8.03 0.95 -15.69
CA PRO A 78 -7.60 1.75 -14.57
C PRO A 78 -7.41 0.85 -13.34
N ALA A 79 -6.20 0.88 -12.77
CA ALA A 79 -5.87 0.03 -11.64
C ALA A 79 -6.78 0.32 -10.45
N ALA A 80 -7.46 -0.71 -9.96
CA ALA A 80 -8.22 -0.59 -8.72
C ALA A 80 -7.27 -0.34 -7.55
N ALA A 81 -7.58 0.66 -6.72
CA ALA A 81 -6.91 0.88 -5.45
C ALA A 81 -6.96 -0.37 -4.56
N TYR A 82 -6.05 -0.47 -3.60
CA TYR A 82 -6.15 -1.47 -2.55
C TYR A 82 -7.35 -1.16 -1.67
N SER A 83 -8.05 -2.21 -1.22
CA SER A 83 -9.17 -2.07 -0.29
C SER A 83 -8.72 -1.61 1.11
N GLY A 84 -7.41 -1.66 1.39
CA GLY A 84 -6.80 -1.13 2.59
C GLY A 84 -5.35 -1.58 2.78
N VAL A 85 -4.74 -1.10 3.87
CA VAL A 85 -3.33 -1.36 4.21
C VAL A 85 -2.97 -2.86 4.22
N PRO A 86 -3.76 -3.79 4.81
CA PRO A 86 -3.37 -5.20 4.82
C PRO A 86 -3.19 -5.79 3.42
N GLU A 87 -4.05 -5.43 2.48
CA GLU A 87 -3.95 -5.89 1.09
C GLU A 87 -2.72 -5.28 0.40
N ALA A 88 -2.50 -3.97 0.54
CA ALA A 88 -1.34 -3.27 -0.01
C ALA A 88 -0.03 -3.86 0.52
N ARG A 89 0.04 -4.11 1.83
CA ARG A 89 1.21 -4.69 2.51
C ARG A 89 1.51 -6.10 2.03
N VAL A 90 0.49 -6.93 1.85
CA VAL A 90 0.66 -8.28 1.28
C VAL A 90 1.23 -8.18 -0.13
N ALA A 91 0.63 -7.34 -0.99
CA ALA A 91 1.09 -7.18 -2.37
C ALA A 91 2.54 -6.70 -2.45
N VAL A 92 2.93 -5.69 -1.66
CA VAL A 92 4.32 -5.21 -1.59
C VAL A 92 5.26 -6.27 -1.02
N SER A 93 4.81 -7.07 -0.06
CA SER A 93 5.63 -8.15 0.54
C SER A 93 5.92 -9.30 -0.43
N LEU A 94 5.12 -9.49 -1.50
CA LEU A 94 5.38 -10.51 -2.51
C LEU A 94 6.60 -10.21 -3.38
N VAL A 95 6.97 -8.94 -3.53
CA VAL A 95 8.10 -8.48 -4.35
C VAL A 95 9.45 -8.98 -3.78
N PRO A 96 9.85 -8.68 -2.53
CA PRO A 96 11.11 -9.16 -1.96
C PRO A 96 11.17 -10.68 -1.83
N LEU A 97 10.04 -11.39 -1.78
CA LEU A 97 10.02 -12.86 -1.78
C LEU A 97 10.56 -13.48 -3.08
N GLN A 98 10.64 -12.72 -4.17
CA GLN A 98 11.26 -13.19 -5.42
C GLN A 98 12.79 -13.26 -5.34
N ARG A 99 13.42 -12.75 -4.27
CA ARG A 99 14.88 -12.67 -4.14
C ARG A 99 15.58 -14.01 -4.39
N GLN A 100 15.12 -15.09 -3.74
CA GLN A 100 15.78 -16.38 -3.86
C GLN A 100 15.72 -16.91 -5.30
N GLU A 101 14.56 -16.79 -5.95
CA GLU A 101 14.39 -17.20 -7.35
C GLU A 101 15.29 -16.39 -8.30
N VAL A 102 15.44 -15.08 -8.07
CA VAL A 102 16.38 -14.24 -8.83
C VAL A 102 17.83 -14.69 -8.60
N VAL A 103 18.23 -14.98 -7.35
CA VAL A 103 19.58 -15.47 -7.05
C VAL A 103 19.84 -16.80 -7.76
N ASP A 104 18.93 -17.76 -7.66
CA ASP A 104 19.12 -19.10 -8.23
C ASP A 104 19.18 -19.07 -9.76
N THR A 105 18.30 -18.28 -10.38
CA THR A 105 18.21 -18.17 -11.84
C THR A 105 19.37 -17.38 -12.44
N THR A 106 19.82 -16.30 -11.78
CA THR A 106 20.99 -15.53 -12.21
C THR A 106 22.30 -16.29 -11.98
N ALA A 107 22.41 -17.08 -10.90
CA ALA A 107 23.54 -18.00 -10.71
C ALA A 107 23.60 -19.05 -11.82
N ARG A 108 22.45 -19.55 -12.29
CA ARG A 108 22.42 -20.47 -13.43
C ARG A 108 22.77 -19.78 -14.75
N ALA A 109 22.28 -18.57 -14.97
CA ALA A 109 22.49 -17.82 -16.20
C ALA A 109 23.91 -17.24 -16.36
N PHE A 110 24.54 -16.83 -15.25
CA PHE A 110 25.83 -16.12 -15.23
C PHE A 110 26.92 -16.81 -14.40
N THR A 111 26.63 -17.98 -13.82
CA THR A 111 27.57 -18.75 -12.98
C THR A 111 28.20 -17.88 -11.88
N PHE A 112 29.53 -17.92 -11.69
CA PHE A 112 30.26 -17.19 -10.64
C PHE A 112 30.26 -15.66 -10.82
N TYR A 113 29.73 -15.13 -11.93
CA TYR A 113 29.75 -13.71 -12.24
C TYR A 113 28.39 -13.02 -12.08
N ALA A 114 27.38 -13.69 -11.52
CA ALA A 114 26.04 -13.13 -11.35
C ALA A 114 26.04 -11.76 -10.63
N LEU A 115 26.79 -11.59 -9.53
CA LEU A 115 26.87 -10.31 -8.83
C LEU A 115 27.75 -9.26 -9.54
N ARG A 116 28.51 -9.64 -10.57
CA ARG A 116 29.23 -8.68 -11.43
C ARG A 116 28.34 -8.13 -12.53
N GLN A 117 27.17 -8.72 -12.76
CA GLN A 117 26.17 -8.18 -13.67
C GLN A 117 25.49 -6.97 -13.01
N PRO A 118 25.65 -5.74 -13.56
CA PRO A 118 25.16 -4.52 -12.91
C PRO A 118 23.66 -4.55 -12.64
N HIS A 119 22.87 -5.07 -13.59
CA HIS A 119 21.42 -5.18 -13.44
C HIS A 119 21.03 -6.16 -12.32
N VAL A 120 21.75 -7.27 -12.15
CA VAL A 120 21.47 -8.24 -11.07
C VAL A 120 21.77 -7.61 -9.71
N ALA A 121 22.90 -6.92 -9.57
CA ALA A 121 23.23 -6.22 -8.33
C ALA A 121 22.20 -5.12 -8.00
N ALA A 122 21.76 -4.37 -9.01
CA ALA A 122 20.72 -3.34 -8.86
C ALA A 122 19.37 -3.93 -8.44
N ILE A 123 18.93 -5.05 -9.06
CA ILE A 123 17.71 -5.75 -8.67
C ILE A 123 17.77 -6.16 -7.20
N LEU A 124 18.86 -6.83 -6.77
CA LEU A 124 18.98 -7.33 -5.40
C LEU A 124 19.00 -6.20 -4.37
N SER A 125 19.68 -5.09 -4.67
CA SER A 125 19.66 -3.88 -3.84
C SER A 125 18.27 -3.25 -3.78
N GLY A 126 17.58 -3.14 -4.92
CA GLY A 126 16.21 -2.63 -4.99
C GLY A 126 15.23 -3.48 -4.17
N LEU A 127 15.36 -4.81 -4.20
CA LEU A 127 14.52 -5.72 -3.40
C LEU A 127 14.71 -5.53 -1.89
N GLU A 128 15.93 -5.26 -1.43
CA GLU A 128 16.22 -4.95 -0.02
C GLU A 128 15.57 -3.63 0.39
N ILE A 129 15.68 -2.60 -0.45
CA ILE A 129 15.07 -1.29 -0.20
C ILE A 129 13.54 -1.40 -0.14
N VAL A 130 12.90 -2.07 -1.11
CA VAL A 130 11.45 -2.28 -1.12
C VAL A 130 11.01 -3.11 0.09
N GLY A 131 11.77 -4.13 0.47
CA GLY A 131 11.49 -4.95 1.65
C GLY A 131 11.50 -4.16 2.96
N ALA A 132 12.43 -3.20 3.10
CA ALA A 132 12.50 -2.31 4.26
C ALA A 132 11.33 -1.30 4.34
N GLU A 133 10.66 -1.03 3.21
CA GLU A 133 9.59 -0.04 3.10
C GLU A 133 8.18 -0.66 2.98
N ARG A 134 8.04 -1.98 3.17
CA ARG A 134 6.74 -2.67 3.06
C ARG A 134 5.65 -2.10 3.97
N ASP A 135 6.05 -1.53 5.11
CA ASP A 135 5.14 -0.97 6.11
C ASP A 135 4.84 0.52 5.84
N ALA A 136 5.44 1.16 4.82
CA ALA A 136 5.15 2.55 4.47
C ALA A 136 3.75 2.74 3.84
N VAL A 137 3.07 1.67 3.43
CA VAL A 137 1.76 1.73 2.74
C VAL A 137 0.59 2.19 3.62
N HIS A 138 0.87 2.67 4.84
CA HIS A 138 -0.12 3.26 5.74
C HIS A 138 -0.55 4.68 5.34
N SER A 139 0.25 5.38 4.54
CA SER A 139 0.04 6.79 4.14
C SER A 139 0.01 6.96 2.62
N ARG A 140 -0.53 8.08 2.12
CA ARG A 140 -0.51 8.40 0.69
C ARG A 140 0.92 8.62 0.23
N THR A 141 1.65 9.39 1.01
CA THR A 141 3.07 9.64 0.76
C THR A 141 3.87 8.34 0.79
N GLY A 142 3.61 7.44 1.74
CA GLY A 142 4.26 6.13 1.77
C GLY A 142 3.89 5.23 0.59
N CYS A 143 2.62 5.22 0.14
CA CYS A 143 2.23 4.53 -1.09
C CYS A 143 2.98 5.05 -2.32
N ARG A 144 3.06 6.38 -2.50
CA ARG A 144 3.82 7.02 -3.59
C ARG A 144 5.31 6.69 -3.52
N ARG A 145 5.88 6.72 -2.32
CA ARG A 145 7.28 6.35 -2.08
C ARG A 145 7.54 4.91 -2.50
N VAL A 146 6.75 3.95 -2.03
CA VAL A 146 6.93 2.54 -2.41
C VAL A 146 6.73 2.35 -3.91
N ALA A 147 5.73 2.97 -4.52
CA ALA A 147 5.52 2.95 -5.97
C ALA A 147 6.76 3.45 -6.75
N ARG A 148 7.40 4.54 -6.27
CA ARG A 148 8.65 5.04 -6.83
C ARG A 148 9.81 4.06 -6.61
N LEU A 149 9.96 3.50 -5.41
CA LEU A 149 11.04 2.57 -5.08
C LEU A 149 10.93 1.24 -5.84
N LEU A 150 9.72 0.80 -6.20
CA LEU A 150 9.53 -0.37 -7.06
C LEU A 150 10.21 -0.21 -8.43
N ARG A 151 10.44 1.03 -8.91
CA ARG A 151 11.19 1.27 -10.15
C ARG A 151 12.67 0.88 -10.05
N LEU A 152 13.26 0.96 -8.86
CA LEU A 152 14.63 0.49 -8.60
C LEU A 152 14.80 -1.01 -8.86
N VAL A 153 13.70 -1.76 -8.90
CA VAL A 153 13.66 -3.18 -9.26
C VAL A 153 13.18 -3.37 -10.70
N GLN A 154 12.13 -2.65 -11.12
CA GLN A 154 11.55 -2.78 -12.46
C GLN A 154 12.53 -2.42 -13.57
N GLU A 155 13.19 -1.27 -13.47
CA GLU A 155 14.06 -0.76 -14.52
C GLU A 155 15.24 -1.71 -14.81
N PRO A 156 16.03 -2.15 -13.81
CA PRO A 156 17.11 -3.10 -14.07
C PRO A 156 16.60 -4.50 -14.45
N ALA A 157 15.45 -4.95 -13.94
CA ALA A 157 14.85 -6.23 -14.37
C ALA A 157 14.43 -6.20 -15.85
N GLN A 158 13.86 -5.08 -16.29
CA GLN A 158 13.47 -4.87 -17.69
C GLN A 158 14.72 -4.80 -18.58
N ALA A 159 15.72 -4.00 -18.21
CA ALA A 159 16.97 -3.90 -18.96
C ALA A 159 17.67 -5.26 -19.08
N LEU A 160 17.75 -6.03 -17.99
CA LEU A 160 18.31 -7.38 -18.01
C LEU A 160 17.53 -8.31 -18.93
N LEU A 161 16.20 -8.24 -18.92
CA LEU A 161 15.36 -9.02 -19.82
C LEU A 161 15.59 -8.63 -21.28
N ASP A 162 15.64 -7.34 -21.59
CA ASP A 162 15.79 -6.82 -22.96
C ASP A 162 17.16 -7.09 -23.57
N GLU A 163 18.22 -7.09 -22.74
CA GLU A 163 19.60 -7.38 -23.15
C GLU A 163 19.89 -8.89 -23.24
N SER A 164 19.16 -9.73 -22.50
CA SER A 164 19.37 -11.19 -22.50
C SER A 164 19.05 -11.84 -23.85
N ARG A 165 19.90 -12.78 -24.27
CA ARG A 165 19.79 -13.54 -25.53
C ARG A 165 20.13 -15.02 -25.31
N GLY A 166 19.74 -15.89 -26.25
CA GLY A 166 20.04 -17.32 -26.22
C GLY A 166 19.64 -18.00 -24.90
N ASP A 167 20.46 -18.94 -24.45
CA ASP A 167 20.24 -19.72 -23.21
C ASP A 167 20.02 -18.84 -21.98
N THR A 168 20.73 -17.70 -21.87
CA THR A 168 20.54 -16.74 -20.78
C THR A 168 19.11 -16.23 -20.73
N ARG A 169 18.52 -15.92 -21.89
CA ARG A 169 17.12 -15.49 -21.97
C ARG A 169 16.16 -16.63 -21.59
N GLU A 170 16.45 -17.86 -22.00
CA GLU A 170 15.62 -19.02 -21.62
C GLU A 170 15.55 -19.23 -20.09
N TRP A 171 16.66 -19.00 -19.39
CA TRP A 171 16.71 -19.10 -17.93
C TRP A 171 16.06 -17.91 -17.21
N LEU A 172 16.18 -16.70 -17.75
CA LEU A 172 15.78 -15.47 -17.07
C LEU A 172 14.39 -14.97 -17.44
N ALA A 173 13.84 -15.34 -18.61
CA ALA A 173 12.62 -14.73 -19.15
C ALA A 173 11.44 -14.81 -18.17
N LEU A 174 11.08 -16.01 -17.71
CA LEU A 174 9.93 -16.13 -16.81
C LEU A 174 10.21 -15.56 -15.40
N PRO A 175 11.35 -15.85 -14.73
CA PRO A 175 11.63 -15.26 -13.41
C PRO A 175 11.61 -13.73 -13.41
N LEU A 176 12.21 -13.09 -14.43
CA LEU A 176 12.17 -11.64 -14.58
C LEU A 176 10.77 -11.16 -14.93
N ALA A 177 10.03 -11.87 -15.80
CA ALA A 177 8.66 -11.50 -16.12
C ALA A 177 7.73 -11.57 -14.91
N ARG A 178 7.92 -12.57 -14.04
CA ARG A 178 7.19 -12.71 -12.78
C ARG A 178 7.51 -11.57 -11.82
N LEU A 179 8.79 -11.24 -11.65
CA LEU A 179 9.23 -10.10 -10.84
C LEU A 179 8.64 -8.77 -11.36
N LEU A 180 8.76 -8.52 -12.67
CA LEU A 180 8.20 -7.34 -13.34
C LEU A 180 6.69 -7.26 -13.14
N THR A 181 5.97 -8.37 -13.29
CA THR A 181 4.52 -8.44 -13.09
C THR A 181 4.14 -8.04 -11.67
N PHE A 182 4.78 -8.61 -10.64
CA PHE A 182 4.51 -8.24 -9.25
C PHE A 182 4.79 -6.77 -8.98
N CYS A 183 5.94 -6.26 -9.44
CA CYS A 183 6.27 -4.86 -9.28
C CYS A 183 5.25 -3.96 -9.98
N LEU A 184 4.87 -4.27 -11.23
CA LEU A 184 3.94 -3.46 -12.03
C LEU A 184 2.56 -3.42 -11.39
N GLN A 185 2.01 -4.58 -11.03
CA GLN A 185 0.72 -4.69 -10.34
C GLN A 185 0.76 -3.94 -9.01
N ALA A 186 1.83 -4.10 -8.24
CA ALA A 186 1.97 -3.40 -6.97
C ALA A 186 2.01 -1.87 -7.18
N ARG A 187 2.84 -1.40 -8.11
CA ARG A 187 3.04 0.02 -8.41
C ARG A 187 1.76 0.72 -8.84
N VAL A 188 1.06 0.22 -9.86
CA VAL A 188 -0.12 0.90 -10.40
C VAL A 188 -1.25 0.97 -9.37
N ARG A 189 -1.41 -0.08 -8.54
CA ARG A 189 -2.41 -0.07 -7.48
C ARG A 189 -2.02 0.84 -6.32
N LEU A 190 -0.73 0.93 -5.96
CA LEU A 190 -0.24 1.89 -4.97
C LEU A 190 -0.43 3.35 -5.45
N GLU A 191 -0.18 3.62 -6.72
CA GLU A 191 -0.43 4.93 -7.34
C GLU A 191 -1.93 5.28 -7.27
N ALA A 192 -2.82 4.35 -7.66
CA ALA A 192 -4.27 4.53 -7.54
C ALA A 192 -4.72 4.71 -6.08
N THR A 193 -4.12 3.96 -5.16
CA THR A 193 -4.37 4.04 -3.70
C THR A 193 -3.98 5.42 -3.18
N ALA A 194 -2.84 5.98 -3.62
CA ALA A 194 -2.39 7.29 -3.21
C ALA A 194 -3.23 8.47 -3.74
N GLU A 195 -4.10 8.25 -4.72
CA GLU A 195 -5.06 9.25 -5.21
C GLU A 195 -6.37 9.24 -4.41
N GLN A 196 -6.61 8.23 -3.57
CA GLN A 196 -7.77 8.21 -2.69
C GLN A 196 -7.69 9.30 -1.60
N PRO A 197 -8.85 9.83 -1.15
CA PRO A 197 -8.91 10.74 -0.01
C PRO A 197 -8.23 10.16 1.23
N THR A 198 -7.58 11.01 2.02
CA THR A 198 -6.82 10.60 3.21
C THR A 198 -7.67 9.78 4.19
N ALA A 199 -8.98 10.06 4.29
CA ALA A 199 -9.90 9.34 5.17
C ALA A 199 -10.02 7.83 4.85
N ASP A 200 -9.83 7.43 3.58
CA ASP A 200 -9.99 6.04 3.14
C ASP A 200 -8.76 5.18 3.45
N LEU A 201 -7.58 5.81 3.55
CA LEU A 201 -6.29 5.12 3.81
C LEU A 201 -5.92 5.05 5.29
N LEU A 202 -6.41 6.00 6.09
CA LEU A 202 -6.14 6.04 7.52
C LEU A 202 -6.84 4.91 8.29
N GLY A 203 -7.79 4.21 7.66
CA GLY A 203 -8.66 3.24 8.33
C GLY A 203 -9.43 3.89 9.48
N ARG A 204 -10.13 3.08 10.28
CA ARG A 204 -10.64 3.57 11.58
C ARG A 204 -9.45 4.07 12.39
N TYR A 205 -9.51 5.33 12.83
CA TYR A 205 -8.44 6.23 13.30
C TYR A 205 -7.67 5.78 14.57
N THR A 206 -7.40 4.48 14.69
CA THR A 206 -6.83 3.82 15.85
C THR A 206 -5.72 2.84 15.48
N SER A 207 -5.22 2.86 14.24
CA SER A 207 -3.98 2.15 13.95
C SER A 207 -2.82 2.94 14.52
N ARG A 208 -2.63 2.86 15.85
CA ARG A 208 -1.41 3.30 16.55
C ARG A 208 -0.16 2.82 15.80
N HIS A 209 -0.22 1.58 15.30
CA HIS A 209 0.81 0.97 14.46
C HIS A 209 1.07 1.74 13.16
N GLY A 210 0.07 2.39 12.57
CA GLY A 210 0.24 3.20 11.37
C GLY A 210 1.07 4.47 11.62
N ALA A 211 0.85 5.16 12.74
CA ALA A 211 1.64 6.34 13.09
C ALA A 211 3.11 5.97 13.39
N ASP A 212 3.32 4.85 14.10
CA ASP A 212 4.65 4.34 14.38
C ASP A 212 5.38 3.95 13.07
N ALA A 213 4.70 3.26 12.14
CA ALA A 213 5.26 2.88 10.84
C ALA A 213 5.55 4.09 9.92
N ASP A 214 4.67 5.10 9.93
CA ASP A 214 4.89 6.35 9.18
C ASP A 214 6.12 7.11 9.73
N LEU A 215 6.33 7.12 11.06
CA LEU A 215 7.53 7.71 11.66
C LEU A 215 8.81 6.93 11.34
N ASP A 216 8.78 5.61 11.36
CA ASP A 216 9.92 4.80 10.92
C ASP A 216 10.28 5.08 9.46
N THR A 217 9.24 5.26 8.62
CA THR A 217 9.40 5.65 7.21
C THR A 217 9.99 7.07 7.10
N LEU A 218 9.54 8.02 7.93
CA LEU A 218 10.11 9.37 7.98
C LEU A 218 11.61 9.35 8.30
N HIS A 219 12.04 8.54 9.27
CA HIS A 219 13.46 8.37 9.59
C HIS A 219 14.26 7.69 8.46
N ARG A 220 13.65 6.76 7.70
CA ARG A 220 14.27 6.18 6.50
C ARG A 220 14.45 7.23 5.41
N ILE A 221 13.41 8.01 5.08
CA ILE A 221 13.51 9.10 4.10
C ILE A 221 14.59 10.09 4.53
N TRP A 222 14.68 10.40 5.83
CA TRP A 222 15.72 11.29 6.35
C TRP A 222 17.12 10.74 6.13
N ARG A 223 17.37 9.45 6.41
CA ARG A 223 18.67 8.82 6.14
C ARG A 223 19.01 8.79 4.65
N ASP A 224 18.04 8.51 3.80
CA ASP A 224 18.23 8.57 2.35
C ASP A 224 18.60 10.00 1.92
N PHE A 225 17.92 11.00 2.47
CA PHE A 225 18.21 12.41 2.20
C PHE A 225 19.61 12.80 2.65
N GLN A 226 20.04 12.40 3.85
CA GLN A 226 21.41 12.60 4.32
C GLN A 226 22.44 11.95 3.37
N SER A 227 22.14 10.77 2.82
CA SER A 227 23.06 10.07 1.92
C SER A 227 23.27 10.76 0.58
N VAL A 228 22.28 11.53 0.10
CA VAL A 228 22.34 12.23 -1.19
C VAL A 228 22.71 13.71 -1.05
N CYS A 229 22.70 14.24 0.17
CA CYS A 229 23.05 15.64 0.45
C CYS A 229 24.53 15.78 0.79
N SER A 230 25.23 16.62 0.02
CA SER A 230 26.67 16.86 0.20
C SER A 230 26.99 18.09 1.06
N VAL A 231 26.01 18.91 1.41
CA VAL A 231 26.20 20.21 2.07
C VAL A 231 25.61 20.18 3.50
N PRO A 232 26.44 20.15 4.56
CA PRO A 232 25.97 20.02 5.94
C PRO A 232 25.10 21.18 6.45
N SER A 233 25.30 22.40 5.96
CA SER A 233 24.52 23.56 6.40
C SER A 233 23.05 23.48 5.99
N GLU A 234 22.75 22.86 4.84
CA GLU A 234 21.38 22.62 4.36
C GLU A 234 20.64 21.59 5.22
N LEU A 235 21.36 20.72 5.92
CA LEU A 235 20.78 19.67 6.76
C LEU A 235 20.42 20.14 8.17
N SER A 236 21.14 21.15 8.68
CA SER A 236 21.10 21.57 10.09
C SER A 236 19.70 21.80 10.68
N ALA A 237 18.78 22.41 9.92
CA ALA A 237 17.43 22.67 10.37
C ALA A 237 16.56 21.39 10.43
N ILE A 238 16.66 20.51 9.42
CA ILE A 238 15.95 19.24 9.45
C ILE A 238 16.59 18.31 10.50
N ASP A 239 17.92 18.28 10.62
CA ASP A 239 18.63 17.52 11.66
C ASP A 239 18.11 17.87 13.06
N ALA A 240 18.03 19.16 13.39
CA ALA A 240 17.51 19.61 14.67
C ALA A 240 16.03 19.21 14.87
N ALA A 241 15.20 19.33 13.83
CA ALA A 241 13.79 18.96 13.89
C ALA A 241 13.60 17.44 14.05
N MET A 242 14.35 16.63 13.31
CA MET A 242 14.33 15.16 13.40
C MET A 242 14.87 14.67 14.74
N ALA A 243 15.96 15.26 15.26
CA ALA A 243 16.49 14.95 16.58
C ALA A 243 15.52 15.29 17.72
N SER A 244 14.57 16.21 17.49
CA SER A 244 13.52 16.53 18.46
C SER A 244 12.43 15.46 18.54
N LEU A 245 12.28 14.61 17.51
CA LEU A 245 11.27 13.56 17.51
C LEU A 245 11.57 12.50 18.59
N PRO A 246 10.55 11.90 19.22
CA PRO A 246 10.78 10.84 20.19
C PRO A 246 11.50 9.63 19.56
N GLY A 247 12.27 8.87 20.35
CA GLY A 247 12.86 7.60 19.88
C GLY A 247 11.86 6.42 19.86
N GLY A 248 10.62 6.62 20.32
CA GLY A 248 9.55 5.63 20.36
C GLY A 248 8.33 6.12 21.14
N ASN A 249 7.25 5.33 21.14
CA ASN A 249 6.03 5.58 21.93
C ASN A 249 5.22 6.84 21.56
N TYR A 250 5.11 7.11 20.26
CA TYR A 250 4.55 8.35 19.70
C TYR A 250 3.07 8.60 19.96
N ALA A 251 2.29 7.52 20.14
CA ALA A 251 0.85 7.57 20.32
C ALA A 251 0.37 6.89 21.61
N GLN A 252 1.14 7.00 22.71
CA GLN A 252 0.75 6.42 24.01
C GLN A 252 -0.34 7.20 24.74
N SER A 253 -0.36 8.52 24.59
CA SER A 253 -1.30 9.43 25.26
C SER A 253 -1.66 10.58 24.34
N SER A 254 -2.79 11.24 24.58
CA SER A 254 -3.21 12.39 23.77
C SER A 254 -2.19 13.53 23.80
N THR A 255 -1.56 13.77 24.96
CA THR A 255 -0.46 14.74 25.11
C THR A 255 0.77 14.34 24.28
N SER A 256 1.15 13.06 24.30
CA SER A 256 2.28 12.57 23.51
C SER A 256 2.02 12.68 22.01
N CYS A 257 0.80 12.35 21.57
CA CYS A 257 0.37 12.53 20.18
C CYS A 257 0.50 13.99 19.74
N ARG A 258 -0.10 14.93 20.50
CA ARG A 258 -0.06 16.38 20.18
C ARG A 258 1.35 16.95 20.20
N SER A 259 2.16 16.56 21.19
CA SER A 259 3.56 17.00 21.26
C SER A 259 4.37 16.50 20.06
N THR A 260 4.16 15.25 19.64
CA THR A 260 4.82 14.68 18.46
C THR A 260 4.32 15.33 17.18
N ALA A 261 3.02 15.57 17.03
CA ALA A 261 2.45 16.29 15.89
C ALA A 261 3.02 17.71 15.76
N ALA A 262 3.17 18.43 16.87
CA ALA A 262 3.79 19.75 16.88
C ALA A 262 5.26 19.72 16.44
N ARG A 263 6.02 18.67 16.80
CA ARG A 263 7.40 18.48 16.35
C ARG A 263 7.48 18.09 14.87
N LEU A 264 6.54 17.27 14.37
CA LEU A 264 6.41 16.96 12.96
C LEU A 264 6.11 18.21 12.11
N ALA A 265 5.37 19.18 12.64
CA ALA A 265 5.19 20.46 11.98
C ALA A 265 6.52 21.23 11.81
N GLN A 266 7.48 21.07 12.73
CA GLN A 266 8.82 21.65 12.59
C GLN A 266 9.63 20.93 11.50
N VAL A 267 9.54 19.59 11.42
CA VAL A 267 10.17 18.80 10.34
C VAL A 267 9.62 19.24 8.98
N ARG A 268 8.29 19.37 8.88
CA ARG A 268 7.62 19.87 7.69
C ARG A 268 8.12 21.27 7.31
N ALA A 269 8.13 22.21 8.25
CA ALA A 269 8.57 23.58 7.99
C ALA A 269 10.04 23.64 7.51
N ALA A 270 10.92 22.84 8.12
CA ALA A 270 12.31 22.74 7.69
C ALA A 270 12.45 22.14 6.28
N ALA A 271 11.69 21.09 5.99
CA ALA A 271 11.64 20.49 4.66
C ALA A 271 11.09 21.46 3.60
N ASP A 272 9.98 22.14 3.89
CA ASP A 272 9.38 23.14 3.00
C ASP A 272 10.36 24.30 2.72
N GLY A 273 11.16 24.71 3.73
CA GLY A 273 12.21 25.70 3.57
C GLY A 273 13.28 25.31 2.55
N ILE A 274 13.70 24.04 2.53
CA ILE A 274 14.67 23.52 1.56
C ILE A 274 14.03 23.27 0.19
N ALA A 275 12.75 22.87 0.15
CA ALA A 275 12.03 22.74 -1.12
C ALA A 275 11.92 24.10 -1.83
N ALA A 276 11.69 25.18 -1.08
CA ALA A 276 11.58 26.53 -1.59
C ALA A 276 12.88 27.09 -2.21
N THR A 277 14.05 26.57 -1.83
CA THR A 277 15.35 27.00 -2.39
C THR A 277 15.74 26.31 -3.70
N GLY A 278 14.84 25.49 -4.29
CA GLY A 278 15.08 24.84 -5.58
C GLY A 278 15.75 23.48 -5.47
N ALA A 279 15.32 22.64 -4.53
CA ALA A 279 15.80 21.26 -4.46
C ALA A 279 15.33 20.44 -5.69
N ASP A 280 16.27 20.14 -6.59
CA ASP A 280 16.03 19.33 -7.79
C ASP A 280 16.41 17.85 -7.62
N GLY A 281 15.98 17.03 -8.58
CA GLY A 281 16.33 15.61 -8.67
C GLY A 281 15.90 14.77 -7.46
N ALA A 282 16.73 13.79 -7.09
CA ALA A 282 16.48 12.89 -5.95
C ALA A 282 16.33 13.64 -4.62
N ARG A 283 17.14 14.69 -4.41
CA ARG A 283 17.09 15.58 -3.25
C ARG A 283 15.71 16.21 -3.12
N GLY A 284 15.21 16.81 -4.20
CA GLY A 284 13.88 17.44 -4.24
C GLY A 284 12.74 16.47 -3.94
N VAL A 285 12.82 15.24 -4.46
CA VAL A 285 11.82 14.20 -4.20
C VAL A 285 11.79 13.84 -2.71
N LEU A 286 12.95 13.58 -2.10
CA LEU A 286 13.04 13.17 -0.70
C LEU A 286 12.57 14.28 0.26
N VAL A 287 12.86 15.55 -0.01
CA VAL A 287 12.37 16.67 0.81
C VAL A 287 10.86 16.80 0.74
N ARG A 288 10.28 16.64 -0.46
CA ARG A 288 8.81 16.64 -0.62
C ARG A 288 8.16 15.45 0.08
N GLU A 289 8.78 14.27 0.02
CA GLU A 289 8.34 13.08 0.78
C GLU A 289 8.42 13.32 2.29
N LEU A 290 9.50 13.92 2.80
CA LEU A 290 9.63 14.29 4.22
C LEU A 290 8.52 15.25 4.66
N SER A 291 8.32 16.33 3.92
CA SER A 291 7.30 17.33 4.23
C SER A 291 5.89 16.72 4.24
N ALA A 292 5.54 15.99 3.17
CA ALA A 292 4.21 15.41 3.02
C ALA A 292 3.94 14.31 4.06
N LEU A 293 4.91 13.42 4.32
CA LEU A 293 4.76 12.38 5.33
C LEU A 293 4.68 12.96 6.75
N ALA A 294 5.48 13.99 7.06
CA ALA A 294 5.40 14.68 8.35
C ALA A 294 4.01 15.32 8.56
N ALA A 295 3.43 15.91 7.51
CA ALA A 295 2.08 16.47 7.54
C ALA A 295 1.02 15.38 7.79
N GLU A 296 0.99 14.32 6.97
CA GLU A 296 0.03 13.22 7.09
C GLU A 296 0.12 12.52 8.46
N THR A 297 1.34 12.29 8.93
CA THR A 297 1.59 11.67 10.24
C THR A 297 1.14 12.57 11.39
N GLY A 298 1.40 13.88 11.29
CA GLY A 298 0.94 14.85 12.29
C GLY A 298 -0.59 14.90 12.38
N GLU A 299 -1.28 14.93 11.24
CA GLU A 299 -2.75 14.87 11.20
C GLU A 299 -3.29 13.57 11.82
N ARG A 300 -2.67 12.43 11.53
CA ARG A 300 -3.03 11.14 12.13
C ARG A 300 -2.85 11.15 13.65
N LEU A 301 -1.76 11.69 14.15
CA LEU A 301 -1.49 11.79 15.58
C LEU A 301 -2.48 12.73 16.27
N GLU A 302 -2.82 13.88 15.67
CA GLU A 302 -3.87 14.78 16.18
C GLU A 302 -5.24 14.09 16.23
N ALA A 303 -5.61 13.35 15.18
CA ALA A 303 -6.84 12.57 15.17
C ALA A 303 -6.83 11.50 16.28
N THR A 304 -5.71 10.79 16.45
CA THR A 304 -5.51 9.79 17.50
C THR A 304 -5.61 10.43 18.90
N ALA A 305 -5.06 11.64 19.09
CA ALA A 305 -5.14 12.37 20.34
C ALA A 305 -6.59 12.66 20.75
N ARG A 306 -7.42 13.09 19.78
CA ARG A 306 -8.85 13.34 20.02
C ARG A 306 -9.60 12.08 20.45
N VAL A 307 -9.32 10.93 19.82
CA VAL A 307 -9.91 9.64 20.22
C VAL A 307 -9.45 9.25 21.63
N LEU A 308 -8.17 9.47 21.96
CA LEU A 308 -7.63 9.20 23.29
C LEU A 308 -8.28 10.08 24.36
N ASP A 309 -8.55 11.36 24.08
CA ASP A 309 -9.28 12.23 25.02
C ASP A 309 -10.71 11.72 25.30
N ASP A 310 -11.36 11.11 24.30
CA ASP A 310 -12.70 10.52 24.46
C ASP A 310 -12.70 9.23 25.31
N THR A 311 -11.55 8.57 25.47
CA THR A 311 -11.45 7.35 26.31
C THR A 311 -11.74 7.61 27.78
N GLY A 312 -11.53 8.83 28.29
CA GLY A 312 -11.91 9.19 29.66
C GLY A 312 -13.41 9.00 29.94
N ARG A 313 -14.24 9.10 28.89
CA ARG A 313 -15.71 8.92 28.97
C ARG A 313 -16.19 7.57 28.44
N LEU A 314 -15.52 7.04 27.42
CA LEU A 314 -15.91 5.81 26.72
C LEU A 314 -15.12 4.57 27.16
N GLY A 315 -14.20 4.71 28.11
CA GLY A 315 -13.39 3.64 28.67
C GLY A 315 -12.03 3.50 27.97
N THR A 316 -11.95 2.71 26.89
CA THR A 316 -10.68 2.44 26.20
C THR A 316 -10.84 2.54 24.70
N VAL A 317 -9.73 2.76 23.97
CA VAL A 317 -9.73 2.74 22.49
C VAL A 317 -10.29 1.42 21.95
N ARG A 318 -10.02 0.29 22.64
CA ARG A 318 -10.59 -1.00 22.29
C ARG A 318 -12.12 -0.99 22.34
N ILE A 319 -12.71 -0.42 23.37
CA ILE A 319 -14.18 -0.32 23.50
C ILE A 319 -14.78 0.54 22.38
N ILE A 320 -14.13 1.65 22.04
CA ILE A 320 -14.53 2.51 20.91
C ILE A 320 -14.51 1.68 19.62
N ASN A 321 -13.41 0.98 19.33
CA ASN A 321 -13.28 0.15 18.14
C ASN A 321 -14.28 -1.01 18.08
N ASP A 322 -14.49 -1.70 19.20
CA ASP A 322 -15.45 -2.81 19.33
C ASP A 322 -16.88 -2.31 19.06
N ALA A 323 -17.21 -1.09 19.51
CA ALA A 323 -18.49 -0.46 19.21
C ALA A 323 -18.61 -0.13 17.71
N LEU A 324 -17.62 0.55 17.13
CA LEU A 324 -17.62 0.86 15.70
C LEU A 324 -17.71 -0.40 14.82
N ALA A 325 -17.15 -1.54 15.27
CA ALA A 325 -17.20 -2.82 14.54
C ALA A 325 -18.61 -3.40 14.43
N ARG A 326 -19.53 -2.95 15.27
CA ARG A 326 -20.94 -3.37 15.26
C ARG A 326 -21.82 -2.49 14.37
N ALA A 327 -21.26 -1.44 13.75
CA ALA A 327 -21.99 -0.49 12.93
C ALA A 327 -21.44 -0.39 11.52
N ARG A 328 -22.33 -0.06 10.59
CA ARG A 328 -21.98 0.48 9.27
C ARG A 328 -21.95 2.00 9.38
N LEU A 329 -20.80 2.58 9.09
CA LEU A 329 -20.59 4.02 9.04
C LEU A 329 -20.66 4.48 7.58
N GLY A 330 -21.43 5.52 7.30
CA GLY A 330 -21.46 6.15 5.98
C GLY A 330 -20.16 6.90 5.68
N ALA A 331 -19.97 7.29 4.42
CA ALA A 331 -18.95 8.27 4.07
C ALA A 331 -19.28 9.63 4.71
N LEU A 332 -18.26 10.40 5.05
CA LEU A 332 -18.44 11.77 5.56
C LEU A 332 -18.97 12.65 4.41
N THR A 333 -20.08 13.33 4.64
CA THR A 333 -20.67 14.23 3.64
C THR A 333 -19.89 15.54 3.54
N ALA A 334 -20.12 16.29 2.46
CA ALA A 334 -19.56 17.64 2.31
C ALA A 334 -19.97 18.61 3.44
N ALA A 335 -21.11 18.35 4.08
CA ALA A 335 -21.58 19.10 5.26
C ALA A 335 -20.89 18.68 6.57
N GLY A 336 -19.98 17.69 6.53
CA GLY A 336 -19.28 17.19 7.71
C GLY A 336 -20.13 16.27 8.59
N GLU A 337 -21.10 15.58 8.00
CA GLU A 337 -21.97 14.63 8.69
C GLU A 337 -21.64 13.19 8.30
N GLN A 338 -21.71 12.25 9.24
CA GLN A 338 -21.48 10.83 9.00
C GLN A 338 -22.64 10.01 9.57
N SER A 339 -23.31 9.22 8.72
CA SER A 339 -24.40 8.36 9.17
C SER A 339 -23.90 7.16 9.95
N VAL A 340 -24.62 6.80 11.02
CA VAL A 340 -24.32 5.64 11.86
C VAL A 340 -25.50 4.68 11.83
N ARG A 341 -25.27 3.43 11.40
CA ARG A 341 -26.29 2.38 11.34
C ARG A 341 -25.84 1.13 12.08
N VAL A 342 -26.69 0.62 12.97
CA VAL A 342 -26.50 -0.68 13.64
C VAL A 342 -27.59 -1.62 13.12
N ASP A 343 -27.19 -2.74 12.52
CA ASP A 343 -28.08 -3.65 11.80
C ASP A 343 -28.95 -2.91 10.75
N ARG A 344 -30.27 -2.87 10.96
CA ARG A 344 -31.24 -2.15 10.12
C ARG A 344 -31.67 -0.80 10.71
N THR A 345 -31.15 -0.43 11.88
CA THR A 345 -31.54 0.77 12.61
C THR A 345 -30.57 1.90 12.32
N GLU A 346 -31.07 2.98 11.76
CA GLU A 346 -30.31 4.22 11.61
C GLU A 346 -30.35 5.01 12.91
N LEU A 347 -29.18 5.27 13.49
CA LEU A 347 -29.05 6.03 14.74
C LEU A 347 -28.99 7.55 14.49
N GLY A 348 -28.91 7.94 13.21
CA GLY A 348 -28.76 9.31 12.75
C GLY A 348 -27.30 9.69 12.50
N PRO A 349 -27.06 10.91 11.96
CA PRO A 349 -25.71 11.36 11.66
C PRO A 349 -25.00 11.89 12.91
N VAL A 350 -23.72 11.57 13.02
CA VAL A 350 -22.81 12.40 13.82
C VAL A 350 -22.34 13.58 12.98
N ARG A 351 -22.19 14.75 13.60
CA ARG A 351 -21.85 16.00 12.92
C ARG A 351 -20.98 16.89 13.80
N ARG A 352 -20.23 17.78 13.16
CA ARG A 352 -19.41 18.78 13.87
C ARG A 352 -20.26 19.90 14.47
N THR A 353 -19.89 20.34 15.66
CA THR A 353 -20.39 21.56 16.32
C THR A 353 -19.58 22.76 15.86
N SER A 354 -20.06 23.98 16.16
CA SER A 354 -19.32 25.23 15.91
C SER A 354 -17.97 25.29 16.64
N GLY A 355 -17.84 24.60 17.77
CA GLY A 355 -16.59 24.47 18.52
C GLY A 355 -15.64 23.37 18.00
N GLY A 356 -15.95 22.73 16.87
CA GLY A 356 -15.12 21.69 16.26
C GLY A 356 -15.23 20.30 16.90
N MET A 357 -16.07 20.14 17.93
CA MET A 357 -16.39 18.86 18.58
C MET A 357 -17.46 18.11 17.78
N TRP A 358 -17.72 16.85 18.10
CA TRP A 358 -18.68 15.98 17.41
C TRP A 358 -19.89 15.67 18.28
N THR A 359 -21.09 15.76 17.72
CA THR A 359 -22.34 15.43 18.41
C THR A 359 -23.26 14.60 17.52
N GLY A 360 -24.32 14.06 18.09
CA GLY A 360 -25.30 13.21 17.41
C GLY A 360 -26.60 13.13 18.22
N PRO A 361 -27.65 12.50 17.66
CA PRO A 361 -28.96 12.42 18.29
C PRO A 361 -28.89 11.78 19.69
N GLY A 362 -29.40 12.48 20.71
CA GLY A 362 -29.45 11.97 22.08
C GLY A 362 -28.11 11.97 22.83
N LEU A 363 -27.02 12.51 22.25
CA LEU A 363 -25.79 12.76 22.99
C LEU A 363 -25.94 14.03 23.84
N ALA A 364 -25.79 13.90 25.15
CA ALA A 364 -25.93 15.02 26.09
C ALA A 364 -24.79 16.05 25.98
N GLU A 365 -23.58 15.58 25.65
CA GLU A 365 -22.38 16.40 25.50
C GLU A 365 -21.59 15.93 24.28
N PRO A 366 -20.95 16.85 23.54
CA PRO A 366 -20.18 16.51 22.36
C PRO A 366 -18.86 15.79 22.72
N PHE A 367 -18.26 15.11 21.75
CA PHE A 367 -17.02 14.33 21.83
C PHE A 367 -15.90 14.99 21.01
N ASN A 368 -14.64 14.70 21.33
CA ASN A 368 -13.49 15.28 20.65
C ASN A 368 -13.30 14.70 19.23
N SER A 369 -13.79 13.47 19.00
CA SER A 369 -13.63 12.73 17.75
C SER A 369 -14.98 12.25 17.19
N CYS A 370 -15.01 12.03 15.86
CA CYS A 370 -16.16 11.45 15.18
C CYS A 370 -16.41 10.02 15.67
N GLU A 371 -15.32 9.28 15.88
CA GLU A 371 -15.27 7.92 16.43
C GLU A 371 -15.88 7.87 17.82
N GLY A 372 -15.52 8.82 18.69
CA GLY A 372 -16.08 8.95 20.03
C GLY A 372 -17.58 9.18 20.00
N ALA A 373 -18.05 10.14 19.19
CA ALA A 373 -19.47 10.40 19.04
C ALA A 373 -20.24 9.19 18.47
N ALA A 374 -19.71 8.55 17.42
CA ALA A 374 -20.34 7.39 16.81
C ALA A 374 -20.36 6.18 17.76
N ALA A 375 -19.26 5.91 18.46
CA ALA A 375 -19.20 4.86 19.47
C ALA A 375 -20.18 5.13 20.62
N ALA A 376 -20.31 6.38 21.08
CA ALA A 376 -21.27 6.74 22.11
C ALA A 376 -22.72 6.44 21.67
N LEU A 377 -23.10 6.80 20.44
CA LEU A 377 -24.42 6.47 19.88
C LEU A 377 -24.66 4.95 19.85
N ILE A 378 -23.68 4.19 19.36
CA ILE A 378 -23.77 2.73 19.24
C ILE A 378 -23.90 2.09 20.62
N LEU A 379 -23.06 2.49 21.58
CA LEU A 379 -23.07 1.97 22.95
C LEU A 379 -24.40 2.28 23.66
N ALA A 380 -24.93 3.50 23.50
CA ALA A 380 -26.24 3.87 24.05
C ALA A 380 -27.37 3.01 23.45
N HIS A 381 -27.37 2.81 22.13
CA HIS A 381 -28.34 1.95 21.45
C HIS A 381 -28.26 0.50 21.95
N LEU A 382 -27.06 -0.07 22.05
CA LEU A 382 -26.86 -1.44 22.51
C LEU A 382 -27.28 -1.62 23.98
N ALA A 383 -27.05 -0.62 24.84
CA ALA A 383 -27.47 -0.64 26.24
C ALA A 383 -29.01 -0.64 26.36
N LEU A 384 -29.69 0.21 25.59
CA LEU A 384 -31.17 0.25 25.53
C LEU A 384 -31.73 -1.09 25.04
N ALA A 385 -31.20 -1.62 23.93
CA ALA A 385 -31.62 -2.91 23.38
C ALA A 385 -31.37 -4.08 24.34
N ALA A 386 -30.32 -4.02 25.17
CA ALA A 386 -30.04 -5.03 26.20
C ALA A 386 -31.02 -4.92 27.38
N ALA A 387 -31.33 -3.70 27.83
CA ALA A 387 -32.29 -3.46 28.91
C ALA A 387 -33.70 -3.93 28.52
N GLU A 388 -34.12 -3.65 27.29
CA GLU A 388 -35.43 -4.07 26.78
C GLU A 388 -35.53 -5.60 26.66
N ARG A 389 -34.47 -6.27 26.20
CA ARG A 389 -34.41 -7.75 26.18
C ARG A 389 -34.51 -8.37 27.57
N ARG A 390 -33.93 -7.74 28.60
CA ARG A 390 -34.06 -8.21 29.99
C ARG A 390 -35.49 -8.04 30.50
N ARG A 391 -36.13 -6.90 30.22
CA ARG A 391 -37.54 -6.64 30.59
C ARG A 391 -38.55 -7.56 29.92
N ARG A 392 -38.23 -8.13 28.75
CA ARG A 392 -39.09 -9.09 28.06
C ARG A 392 -38.89 -10.55 28.52
N ARG A 393 -37.83 -10.82 29.30
CA ARG A 393 -37.43 -12.17 29.76
C ARG A 393 -37.64 -12.41 31.25
N GLY A 394 -37.75 -11.34 32.05
CA GLY A 394 -38.27 -11.38 33.42
C GLY A 394 -39.71 -10.92 33.40
#